data_AF-B7CDC2-F1
#
_entry.id   AF-B7CDC2-F1
#
_cell.length_a   1.000
_cell.length_b   1.000
_cell.length_c   1.000
_cell.angle_alpha   90.00
_cell.angle_beta   90.00
_cell.angle_gamma   90.00
#
_symmetry.space_group_name_H-M   'P 1'
#
loop_
_entity.id
_entity.type
_entity.pdbx_description
1 polymer ?
#
loop_
_entity_poly.entity_id
_entity_poly.type
_entity_poly.pdbx_seq_one_letter_code
_entity_poly.pdbx_strand_id
1 'polypeptide(L)'
;MCSINKRVLIASQPFIKKTNAREVIGCNHKAINVLWNKVCEEYEQEYGPVPSYGIPTSYFLSKAHISIEDLLLAEEAQKKFNTNS
;
A
#
# COMPACT_ATOMS: atom_id res chain seq x y z
N MET A 1 10.77 9.13 6.91
CA MET A 1 10.26 7.89 6.28
C MET A 1 9.34 7.20 7.27
N CYS A 2 8.22 6.63 6.81
CA CYS A 2 7.33 5.81 7.65
C CYS A 2 8.02 4.46 7.93
N SER A 3 7.98 3.94 9.17
CA SER A 3 8.60 2.67 9.54
C SER A 3 7.92 1.49 8.84
N ILE A 4 8.67 0.44 8.55
CA ILE A 4 8.13 -0.74 7.82
C ILE A 4 6.94 -1.35 8.60
N ASN A 5 7.01 -1.43 9.94
CA ASN A 5 5.91 -1.91 10.78
C ASN A 5 4.59 -1.14 10.54
N LYS A 6 4.68 0.18 10.35
CA LYS A 6 3.50 1.01 10.06
C LYS A 6 2.96 0.72 8.65
N ARG A 7 3.83 0.42 7.68
CA ARG A 7 3.41 0.01 6.33
C ARG A 7 2.70 -1.33 6.33
N VAL A 8 3.24 -2.32 7.04
CA VAL A 8 2.62 -3.64 7.21
C VAL A 8 1.26 -3.50 7.89
N LEU A 9 1.17 -2.75 9.00
CA LEU A 9 -0.08 -2.52 9.72
C LEU A 9 -1.18 -1.91 8.82
N ILE A 10 -0.80 -0.96 7.96
CA ILE A 10 -1.72 -0.34 7.00
C ILE A 10 -2.12 -1.34 5.91
N ALA A 11 -1.16 -2.10 5.38
CA ALA A 11 -1.41 -3.14 4.37
C ALA A 11 -2.27 -4.30 4.90
N SER A 12 -2.33 -4.49 6.22
CA SER A 12 -3.22 -5.46 6.88
C SER A 12 -4.66 -4.96 7.11
N GLN A 13 -4.94 -3.66 6.89
CA GLN A 13 -6.30 -3.15 7.01
C GLN A 13 -7.18 -3.68 5.86
N PRO A 14 -8.50 -3.89 6.07
CA PRO A 14 -9.37 -4.40 5.02
C PRO A 14 -9.55 -3.42 3.86
N PHE A 15 -9.52 -2.11 4.15
CA PHE A 15 -9.68 -1.05 3.17
C PHE A 15 -8.55 -0.04 3.25
N ILE A 16 -8.22 0.52 2.09
CA ILE A 16 -7.17 1.51 1.96
C ILE A 16 -7.70 2.77 1.30
N LYS A 17 -7.17 3.91 1.73
CA LYS A 17 -7.38 5.24 1.13
C LYS A 17 -6.06 5.71 0.53
N LYS A 18 -6.14 6.67 -0.40
CA LYS A 18 -4.98 7.31 -1.04
C LYS A 18 -3.87 7.74 -0.07
N THR A 19 -4.23 8.33 1.06
CA THR A 19 -3.28 8.76 2.10
C THR A 19 -2.49 7.58 2.66
N ASN A 20 -3.17 6.48 2.94
CA ASN A 20 -2.61 5.25 3.51
C ASN A 20 -1.81 4.48 2.45
N ALA A 21 -2.33 4.42 1.21
CA ALA A 21 -1.64 3.84 0.06
C ALA A 21 -0.26 4.46 -0.13
N ARG A 22 -0.14 5.79 -0.03
CA ARG A 22 1.16 6.47 -0.10
C ARG A 22 2.15 5.95 0.96
N GLU A 23 1.68 5.73 2.18
CA GLU A 23 2.55 5.25 3.25
C GLU A 23 3.07 3.84 2.99
N VAL A 24 2.23 2.97 2.42
CA VAL A 24 2.59 1.60 2.02
C VAL A 24 3.63 1.63 0.90
N ILE A 25 3.37 2.34 -0.20
CA ILE A 25 4.30 2.41 -1.35
C ILE A 25 5.60 3.13 -0.98
N GLY A 26 5.53 4.15 -0.12
CA GLY A 26 6.69 4.97 0.23
C GLY A 26 7.19 5.87 -0.91
N CYS A 27 6.33 6.18 -1.90
CA CYS A 27 6.66 7.05 -3.03
C CYS A 27 6.22 8.51 -2.83
N ASN A 28 6.63 9.39 -3.74
CA ASN A 28 6.26 10.79 -3.71
C ASN A 28 4.77 11.02 -4.04
N HIS A 29 4.25 12.21 -3.72
CA HIS A 29 2.84 12.57 -3.92
C HIS A 29 2.35 12.44 -5.37
N LYS A 30 3.20 12.78 -6.35
CA LYS A 30 2.82 12.73 -7.77
C LYS A 30 2.66 11.28 -8.23
N ALA A 31 3.62 10.43 -7.87
CA ALA A 31 3.59 9.00 -8.22
C ALA A 31 2.38 8.29 -7.60
N ILE A 32 2.10 8.53 -6.31
CA ILE A 32 0.93 7.90 -5.68
C ILE A 32 -0.39 8.40 -6.27
N ASN A 33 -0.48 9.68 -6.67
CA ASN A 33 -1.69 10.20 -7.30
C ASN A 33 -1.99 9.47 -8.61
N VAL A 34 -0.98 9.26 -9.45
CA VAL A 34 -1.13 8.56 -10.73
C VAL A 34 -1.56 7.11 -10.50
N LEU A 35 -0.86 6.39 -9.62
CA LEU A 35 -1.20 5.00 -9.30
C LEU A 35 -2.61 4.89 -8.72
N TRP A 36 -2.93 5.71 -7.72
CA TRP A 36 -4.23 5.68 -7.05
C TRP A 36 -5.38 5.93 -8.02
N ASN A 37 -5.27 6.93 -8.88
CA ASN A 37 -6.32 7.26 -9.84
C ASN A 37 -6.54 6.09 -10.82
N LYS A 38 -5.46 5.50 -11.34
CA LYS A 38 -5.55 4.34 -12.23
C LYS A 38 -6.25 3.15 -11.55
N VAL A 39 -5.89 2.84 -10.31
CA VAL A 39 -6.52 1.75 -9.55
C VAL A 39 -8.00 2.04 -9.27
N CYS A 40 -8.36 3.29 -8.98
CA CYS A 40 -9.75 3.70 -8.82
C CYS A 40 -10.54 3.54 -10.12
N GLU A 41 -10.00 3.98 -11.27
CA GLU A 41 -10.64 3.81 -12.57
C GLU A 41 -10.92 2.33 -12.89
N GLU A 42 -9.94 1.45 -12.65
CA GLU A 42 -10.11 0.01 -12.82
C GLU A 42 -11.16 -0.57 -11.84
N TYR A 43 -11.13 -0.15 -10.57
CA TYR A 43 -12.11 -0.58 -9.58
C TYR A 43 -13.53 -0.18 -9.98
N GLU A 44 -13.72 1.05 -10.48
CA GLU A 44 -15.03 1.55 -10.88
C GLU A 44 -15.62 0.82 -12.08
N GLN A 45 -14.77 0.37 -13.00
CA GLN A 45 -15.18 -0.48 -14.12
C GLN A 45 -15.62 -1.88 -13.66
N GLU A 46 -14.94 -2.45 -12.66
CA GLU A 46 -15.19 -3.82 -12.19
C GLU A 46 -16.33 -3.91 -11.16
N TYR A 47 -16.46 -2.92 -10.27
CA TYR A 47 -17.31 -2.99 -9.07
C TYR A 47 -18.24 -1.78 -8.88
N GLY A 48 -18.08 -0.72 -9.67
CA GLY A 48 -18.81 0.55 -9.50
C GLY A 48 -18.10 1.55 -8.57
N PRO A 49 -18.77 2.65 -8.20
CA PRO A 49 -18.13 3.83 -7.59
C PRO A 49 -17.25 3.50 -6.37
N VAL A 50 -16.09 4.16 -6.26
CA VAL A 50 -15.19 3.98 -5.12
C VAL A 50 -15.89 4.39 -3.82
N PRO A 51 -15.98 3.51 -2.81
CA PRO A 51 -16.60 3.85 -1.53
C PRO A 51 -15.84 4.94 -0.76
N SER A 52 -16.55 5.73 0.02
CA SER A 52 -15.96 6.79 0.86
C SER A 52 -14.97 6.29 1.92
N TYR A 53 -15.10 5.01 2.32
CA TYR A 53 -14.18 4.33 3.23
C TYR A 53 -12.92 3.78 2.53
N GLY A 54 -12.86 3.78 1.20
CA GLY A 54 -11.73 3.29 0.41
C GLY A 54 -12.05 2.01 -0.37
N ILE A 55 -11.04 1.49 -1.06
CA ILE A 55 -11.12 0.22 -1.81
C ILE A 55 -10.51 -0.93 -1.01
N PRO A 56 -10.81 -2.20 -1.32
CA PRO A 56 -10.17 -3.33 -0.68
C PRO A 56 -8.64 -3.24 -0.79
N THR A 57 -7.95 -3.38 0.35
CA THR A 57 -6.47 -3.24 0.38
C THR A 57 -5.79 -4.30 -0.48
N SER A 58 -6.29 -5.52 -0.48
CA SER A 58 -5.80 -6.61 -1.34
C SER A 58 -5.91 -6.27 -2.83
N TYR A 59 -7.00 -5.61 -3.25
CA TYR A 59 -7.16 -5.14 -4.62
C TYR A 59 -6.10 -4.10 -4.97
N PHE A 60 -5.92 -3.08 -4.11
CA PHE A 60 -4.89 -2.06 -4.32
C PHE A 60 -3.49 -2.66 -4.42
N LEU A 61 -3.12 -3.55 -3.49
CA LEU A 61 -1.80 -4.19 -3.47
C LEU A 61 -1.54 -5.02 -4.73
N SER A 62 -2.55 -5.76 -5.18
CA SER A 62 -2.50 -6.54 -6.42
C SER A 62 -2.22 -5.64 -7.64
N LYS A 63 -2.98 -4.54 -7.80
CA LYS A 63 -2.79 -3.59 -8.91
C LYS A 63 -1.50 -2.78 -8.80
N ALA A 64 -1.00 -2.57 -7.58
CA ALA A 64 0.29 -1.94 -7.32
C ALA A 64 1.47 -2.90 -7.48
N HIS A 65 1.23 -4.19 -7.76
CA HIS A 65 2.23 -5.24 -7.85
C HIS A 65 3.11 -5.34 -6.59
N ILE A 66 2.48 -5.29 -5.41
CA ILE A 66 3.13 -5.43 -4.12
C ILE A 66 2.55 -6.62 -3.38
N SER A 67 3.43 -7.51 -2.92
CA SER A 67 3.05 -8.54 -1.96
C SER A 67 3.19 -8.03 -0.52
N ILE A 68 2.28 -8.45 0.36
CA ILE A 68 2.45 -8.26 1.81
C ILE A 68 3.71 -9.00 2.29
N GLU A 69 4.03 -10.14 1.68
CA GLU A 69 5.24 -10.91 1.99
C GLU A 69 6.50 -10.11 1.69
N ASP A 70 6.54 -9.36 0.59
CA ASP A 70 7.69 -8.50 0.25
C ASP A 70 7.90 -7.40 1.31
N LEU A 71 6.80 -6.84 1.84
CA LEU A 71 6.84 -5.85 2.92
C LEU A 71 7.38 -6.45 4.22
N LEU A 72 6.97 -7.68 4.55
CA LEU A 72 7.45 -8.41 5.73
C LEU A 72 8.94 -8.79 5.61
N LEU A 73 9.36 -9.27 4.43
CA LEU A 73 10.76 -9.60 4.16
C LEU A 73 11.66 -8.37 4.28
N ALA A 74 11.21 -7.22 3.79
CA ALA A 74 11.92 -5.94 3.96
C ALA A 74 12.03 -5.54 5.45
N GLU A 75 11.01 -5.82 6.26
CA GLU A 75 11.03 -5.58 7.72
C GLU A 75 12.09 -6.44 8.40
N GLU A 76 12.11 -7.75 8.10
CA GLU A 76 13.07 -8.68 8.66
C GLU A 76 14.51 -8.35 8.28
N ALA A 77 14.74 -7.98 7.01
CA ALA A 77 16.05 -7.53 6.54
C ALA A 77 16.53 -6.28 7.29
N GLN A 78 15.64 -5.30 7.51
CA GLN A 78 15.96 -4.10 8.26
C GLN A 78 16.29 -4.40 9.73
N LYS A 79 15.53 -5.30 10.38
CA LYS A 79 15.81 -5.74 11.76
C LYS A 79 17.20 -6.36 11.88
N LYS A 80 17.56 -7.28 10.97
CA LYS A 80 18.87 -7.95 10.94
C LYS A 80 20.03 -6.96 10.75
N PHE A 81 19.85 -5.95 9.89
CA PHE A 81 20.87 -4.93 9.67
C PHE A 81 21.11 -4.07 10.92
N ASN A 82 20.03 -3.67 11.60
CA ASN A 82 20.10 -2.81 12.78
C ASN A 82 20.62 -3.52 14.05
N THR A 83 20.53 -4.85 14.12
CA THR A 83 21.13 -5.64 15.23
C THR A 83 22.62 -5.94 15.03
N ASN A 84 23.14 -5.73 13.82
CA ASN A 84 24.54 -6.00 13.46
C ASN A 84 25.37 -4.71 13.26
N SER A 85 24.81 -3.54 13.61
CA SER A 85 25.48 -2.23 13.62
C SER A 85 25.71 -1.79 15.06
#